data_AF-Q863E4-F1
#
_entry.id   AF-Q863E4-F1
#
_cell.length_a   1.000
_cell.length_b   1.000
_cell.length_c   1.000
_cell.angle_alpha   90.00
_cell.angle_beta   90.00
_cell.angle_gamma   90.00
#
_symmetry.space_group_name_H-M   'P 1'
#
loop_
_entity.id
_entity.type
_entity.pdbx_description
1 polymer ?
#
loop_
_entity_poly.entity_id
_entity_poly.type
_entity_poly.pdbx_seq_one_letter_code
_entity_poly.pdbx_strand_id
1 'polypeptide(L)'
;EGISKTTGFCTNRKNSKGSDTAYRVSKQAQLSAPTKQLFSGGTFPEDFSILFTIEPQRGIQSFLLSIYNEHGIQQIGVEVGRSPVFLYEDHTGKPAPEDYPLFRTVNIADGKWHR
;
A
#
# COMPACT_ATOMS: atom_id res chain seq x y z
N GLU A 1 -15.94 13.16 2.68
CA GLU A 1 -15.92 13.37 1.22
C GLU A 1 -14.74 12.62 0.61
N GLY A 2 -14.79 12.18 -0.65
CA GLY A 2 -13.64 11.57 -1.34
C GLY A 2 -13.41 10.08 -1.11
N ILE A 3 -14.14 9.44 -0.19
CA ILE A 3 -14.17 7.99 0.01
C ILE A 3 -15.64 7.53 -0.08
N SER A 4 -15.92 6.53 -0.91
CA SER A 4 -17.26 5.91 -1.01
C SER A 4 -17.18 4.39 -0.94
N LYS A 5 -18.17 3.77 -0.28
CA LYS A 5 -18.28 2.31 -0.21
C LYS A 5 -18.66 1.76 -1.60
N THR A 6 -18.04 0.65 -2.00
CA THR A 6 -18.30 -0.04 -3.26
C THR A 6 -18.10 -1.54 -3.13
N THR A 7 -18.34 -2.29 -4.21
CA THR A 7 -18.14 -3.74 -4.26
C THR A 7 -16.66 -4.06 -4.42
N GLY A 8 -16.16 -4.99 -3.62
CA GLY A 8 -14.77 -5.42 -3.63
C GLY A 8 -14.48 -6.59 -4.57
N PHE A 9 -13.27 -7.13 -4.44
CA PHE A 9 -12.70 -8.12 -5.36
C PHE A 9 -13.58 -9.38 -5.55
N CYS A 10 -14.07 -9.98 -4.47
CA CYS A 10 -14.92 -11.17 -4.58
C CYS A 10 -16.40 -10.78 -4.47
N THR A 11 -17.15 -10.91 -5.57
CA THR A 11 -18.60 -10.70 -5.57
C THR A 11 -19.37 -11.86 -4.93
N ASN A 12 -18.81 -13.07 -5.00
CA ASN A 12 -19.37 -14.30 -4.43
C ASN A 12 -18.29 -15.07 -3.66
N ARG A 13 -18.00 -14.64 -2.43
CA ARG A 13 -17.01 -15.33 -1.57
C ARG A 13 -17.68 -16.50 -0.84
N LYS A 14 -17.03 -17.67 -0.89
CA LYS A 14 -17.47 -18.85 -0.15
C LYS A 14 -17.53 -18.52 1.35
N ASN A 15 -18.64 -18.85 2.00
CA ASN A 15 -18.90 -18.59 3.43
C ASN A 15 -19.06 -17.10 3.83
N SER A 16 -19.28 -16.17 2.90
CA SER A 16 -19.71 -14.80 3.24
C SER A 16 -21.19 -14.58 2.93
N LYS A 17 -21.83 -13.66 3.67
CA LYS A 17 -23.17 -13.15 3.35
C LYS A 17 -23.07 -12.01 2.33
N GLY A 18 -22.68 -12.34 1.10
CA GLY A 18 -22.63 -11.40 -0.04
C GLY A 18 -21.22 -10.96 -0.45
N SER A 19 -21.18 -9.96 -1.33
CA SER A 19 -19.94 -9.46 -1.93
C SER A 19 -19.02 -8.79 -0.92
N ASP A 20 -17.73 -8.82 -1.22
CA ASP A 20 -16.72 -8.06 -0.49
C ASP A 20 -17.07 -6.56 -0.49
N THR A 21 -16.72 -5.89 0.59
CA THR A 21 -16.76 -4.44 0.67
C THR A 21 -15.40 -3.87 0.29
N ALA A 22 -15.40 -2.87 -0.59
CA ALA A 22 -14.24 -2.04 -0.87
C ALA A 22 -14.59 -0.55 -0.68
N TYR A 23 -13.56 0.28 -0.71
CA TYR A 23 -13.67 1.72 -0.60
C TYR A 23 -12.99 2.37 -1.81
N ARG A 24 -13.78 3.13 -2.58
CA ARG A 24 -13.27 3.92 -3.69
C ARG A 24 -12.77 5.25 -3.16
N VAL A 25 -11.51 5.56 -3.45
CA VAL A 25 -10.89 6.86 -3.17
C VAL A 25 -10.99 7.70 -4.45
N SER A 26 -11.75 8.80 -4.40
CA SER A 26 -12.09 9.64 -5.57
C SER A 26 -11.51 11.05 -5.52
N LYS A 27 -10.94 11.44 -4.38
CA LYS A 27 -10.14 12.66 -4.20
C LYS A 27 -8.82 12.26 -3.55
N GLN A 28 -7.80 13.08 -3.68
CA GLN A 28 -6.58 12.89 -2.91
C GLN A 28 -6.95 12.90 -1.42
N ALA A 29 -6.84 11.74 -0.78
CA ALA A 29 -7.17 11.54 0.62
C ALA A 29 -5.95 10.90 1.28
N GLN A 30 -5.47 11.52 2.35
CA GLN A 30 -4.39 10.97 3.16
C GLN A 30 -4.97 10.49 4.48
N LEU A 31 -4.88 9.20 4.72
CA LEU A 31 -5.17 8.62 6.03
C LEU A 31 -3.83 8.37 6.72
N SER A 32 -3.55 9.12 7.77
CA SER A 32 -2.28 9.04 8.50
C SER A 32 -2.52 8.94 10.00
N ALA A 33 -1.71 8.15 10.68
CA ALA A 33 -1.65 8.08 12.13
C ALA A 33 -0.18 7.96 12.57
N PRO A 34 0.21 8.51 13.73
CA PRO A 34 1.55 8.32 14.26
C PRO A 34 1.86 6.83 14.50
N THR A 35 3.01 6.36 14.02
CA THR A 35 3.43 4.95 14.20
C THR A 35 3.53 4.55 15.67
N LYS A 36 3.90 5.49 16.56
CA LYS A 36 3.91 5.27 18.03
C LYS A 36 2.54 4.90 18.61
N GLN A 37 1.43 5.28 17.96
CA GLN A 37 0.08 4.88 18.38
C GLN A 37 -0.27 3.46 17.90
N LEU A 38 0.27 3.05 16.75
CA LEU A 38 0.00 1.74 16.14
C LEU A 38 0.91 0.64 16.72
N PHE A 39 2.15 0.98 17.09
CA PHE A 39 3.15 0.09 17.66
C PHE A 39 3.49 0.51 19.09
N SER A 40 2.47 0.55 19.95
CA SER A 40 2.58 1.03 21.34
C SER A 40 3.52 0.20 22.24
N GLY A 41 3.84 -1.03 21.83
CA GLY A 41 4.74 -1.94 22.55
C GLY A 41 6.23 -1.75 22.29
N GLY A 42 6.64 -0.81 21.43
CA GLY A 42 8.05 -0.51 21.17
C GLY A 42 8.40 -0.34 19.70
N THR A 43 9.46 -0.99 19.27
CA THR A 43 10.07 -0.87 17.94
C THR A 43 9.16 -1.40 16.83
N PHE A 44 9.28 -0.83 15.62
CA PHE A 44 8.67 -1.40 14.42
C PHE A 44 9.13 -2.86 14.21
N PRO A 45 8.24 -3.78 13.79
CA PRO A 45 8.59 -5.19 13.66
C PRO A 45 9.70 -5.43 12.63
N GLU A 46 10.63 -6.33 12.96
CA GLU A 46 11.67 -6.80 12.04
C GLU A 46 11.06 -7.63 10.91
N ASP A 47 10.22 -8.61 11.25
CA ASP A 47 9.49 -9.44 10.31
C ASP A 47 8.03 -9.00 10.19
N PHE A 48 7.60 -8.71 8.97
CA PHE A 48 6.21 -8.35 8.69
C PHE A 48 5.81 -8.75 7.27
N SER A 49 4.51 -8.67 7.00
CA SER A 49 3.98 -8.78 5.64
C SER A 49 3.03 -7.61 5.37
N ILE A 50 3.05 -7.11 4.14
CA ILE A 50 2.10 -6.12 3.66
C ILE A 50 1.21 -6.82 2.64
N LEU A 51 -0.10 -6.74 2.85
CA LEU A 51 -1.10 -7.27 1.93
C LEU A 51 -2.11 -6.18 1.59
N PHE A 52 -2.38 -6.01 0.31
CA PHE A 52 -3.41 -5.11 -0.19
C PHE A 52 -4.27 -5.85 -1.22
N THR A 53 -5.48 -5.36 -1.45
CA THR A 53 -6.34 -5.82 -2.54
C THR A 53 -6.95 -4.59 -3.14
N ILE A 54 -6.58 -4.29 -4.38
CA ILE A 54 -6.77 -2.97 -4.98
C ILE A 54 -7.21 -3.10 -6.43
N GLU A 55 -7.95 -2.10 -6.91
CA GLU A 55 -8.26 -1.87 -8.32
C GLU A 55 -7.69 -0.49 -8.71
N PRO A 56 -6.40 -0.40 -9.10
CA PRO A 56 -5.77 0.88 -9.40
C PRO A 56 -6.31 1.48 -10.69
N GLN A 57 -6.37 2.81 -10.76
CA GLN A 57 -6.73 3.50 -12.00
C GLN A 57 -5.72 3.16 -13.11
N ARG A 58 -6.20 3.05 -14.36
CA ARG A 58 -5.30 2.76 -15.49
C ARG A 58 -4.20 3.80 -15.61
N GLY A 59 -2.96 3.32 -15.68
CA GLY A 59 -1.78 4.17 -15.85
C GLY A 59 -1.36 4.96 -14.61
N ILE A 60 -1.98 4.73 -13.44
CA ILE A 60 -1.52 5.38 -12.20
C ILE A 60 -0.11 4.91 -11.84
N GLN A 61 0.71 5.83 -11.32
CA GLN A 61 1.98 5.55 -10.68
C GLN A 61 2.01 6.35 -9.38
N SER A 62 1.94 5.69 -8.23
CA SER A 62 1.84 6.38 -6.92
C SER A 62 2.18 5.46 -5.76
N PHE A 63 2.59 6.02 -4.63
CA PHE A 63 2.63 5.28 -3.37
C PHE A 63 1.23 5.01 -2.83
N LEU A 64 0.93 3.74 -2.55
CA LEU A 64 -0.26 3.29 -1.84
C LEU A 64 -0.10 3.42 -0.33
N LEU A 65 1.10 3.10 0.18
CA LEU A 65 1.46 3.18 1.59
C LEU A 65 2.82 3.89 1.68
N SER A 66 2.92 4.83 2.61
CA SER A 66 4.18 5.45 3.00
C SER A 66 4.27 5.55 4.51
N ILE A 67 5.42 5.19 5.08
CA ILE A 67 5.76 5.38 6.49
C ILE A 67 6.96 6.31 6.54
N TYR A 68 6.87 7.34 7.39
CA TYR A 68 7.88 8.38 7.51
C TYR A 68 8.49 8.35 8.91
N ASN A 69 9.76 8.71 9.03
CA ASN A 69 10.36 9.01 10.32
C ASN A 69 9.95 10.40 10.82
N GLU A 70 10.43 10.78 12.01
CA GLU A 70 10.09 12.06 12.64
C GLU A 70 10.60 13.30 11.90
N HIS A 71 11.55 13.13 10.97
CA HIS A 71 12.05 14.19 10.10
C HIS A 71 11.28 14.28 8.76
N GLY A 72 10.25 13.44 8.55
CA GLY A 72 9.47 13.40 7.32
C GLY A 72 10.14 12.64 6.17
N ILE A 73 11.20 11.89 6.45
CA ILE A 73 11.88 11.05 5.46
C ILE A 73 11.12 9.74 5.33
N GLN A 74 10.79 9.34 4.10
CA GLN A 74 10.09 8.09 3.83
C GLN A 74 11.00 6.90 4.10
N GLN A 75 10.61 6.06 5.05
CA GLN A 75 11.36 4.87 5.49
C GLN A 75 10.79 3.59 4.90
N ILE A 76 9.48 3.54 4.63
CA ILE A 76 8.83 2.44 3.90
C ILE A 76 7.88 3.04 2.86
N GLY A 77 7.84 2.46 1.67
CA GLY A 77 6.98 2.86 0.57
C GLY A 77 6.55 1.67 -0.26
N VAL A 78 5.25 1.53 -0.50
CA VAL A 78 4.71 0.55 -1.45
C VAL A 78 4.12 1.29 -2.62
N GLU A 79 4.75 1.16 -3.78
CA GLU A 79 4.26 1.78 -5.02
C GLU A 79 3.24 0.88 -5.73
N VAL A 80 2.29 1.52 -6.41
CA VAL A 80 1.38 0.89 -7.36
C VAL A 80 1.59 1.49 -8.73
N GLY A 81 1.64 0.65 -9.76
CA GLY A 81 1.94 1.11 -11.11
C GLY A 81 2.51 0.03 -12.01
N ARG A 82 3.26 0.48 -13.02
CA ARG A 82 4.12 -0.37 -13.83
C ARG A 82 5.47 -0.48 -13.13
N SER A 83 5.98 -1.71 -13.05
CA SER A 83 7.25 -2.02 -12.40
C SER A 83 7.33 -1.39 -11.01
N PRO A 84 6.39 -1.71 -10.09
CA PRO A 84 6.33 -1.02 -8.80
C PRO A 84 7.60 -1.25 -7.98
N VAL A 85 7.94 -0.27 -7.16
CA VAL A 85 9.03 -0.32 -6.19
C VAL A 85 8.50 -0.61 -4.79
N PHE A 86 9.21 -1.46 -4.04
CA PHE A 86 9.12 -1.50 -2.59
C PHE A 86 10.30 -0.75 -1.99
N LEU A 87 10.05 0.47 -1.53
CA LEU A 87 11.02 1.28 -0.83
C LEU A 87 11.07 0.85 0.62
N TYR A 88 12.25 0.55 1.14
CA TYR A 88 12.45 0.40 2.58
C TYR A 88 13.88 0.77 2.96
N GLU A 89 14.05 1.22 4.19
CA GLU A 89 15.35 1.44 4.82
C GLU A 89 15.35 0.76 6.19
N ASP A 90 16.36 -0.05 6.46
CA ASP A 90 16.60 -0.62 7.78
C ASP A 90 17.33 0.37 8.70
N HIS A 91 17.54 0.00 9.95
CA HIS A 91 18.23 0.85 10.93
C HIS A 91 19.69 1.20 10.56
N THR A 92 20.27 0.56 9.54
CA THR A 92 21.62 0.82 9.03
C THR A 92 21.63 1.70 7.76
N GLY A 93 20.46 2.14 7.29
CA GLY A 93 20.36 2.94 6.07
C GLY A 93 20.34 2.10 4.79
N LYS A 94 20.03 0.80 4.86
CA LYS A 94 20.07 -0.13 3.72
C LYS A 94 18.68 -0.70 3.37
N PRO A 95 18.46 -1.11 2.12
CA PRO A 95 19.32 -0.92 0.93
C PRO A 95 19.40 0.55 0.48
N ALA A 96 20.39 0.87 -0.36
CA ALA A 96 20.46 2.17 -1.02
C ALA A 96 19.32 2.30 -2.05
N PRO A 97 18.92 3.52 -2.46
CA PRO A 97 17.80 3.71 -3.37
C PRO A 97 17.86 2.95 -4.70
N GLU A 98 19.06 2.78 -5.26
CA GLU A 98 19.33 1.99 -6.46
C GLU A 98 19.08 0.48 -6.29
N ASP A 99 19.10 0.01 -5.05
CA ASP A 99 18.95 -1.39 -4.66
C ASP A 99 17.55 -1.72 -4.12
N TYR A 100 16.61 -0.76 -4.17
CA TYR A 100 15.23 -1.04 -3.80
C TYR A 100 14.63 -2.16 -4.68
N PRO A 101 13.91 -3.13 -4.08
CA PRO A 101 13.20 -4.14 -4.85
C PRO A 101 12.29 -3.54 -5.91
N LEU A 102 12.59 -3.84 -7.16
CA LEU A 102 11.85 -3.39 -8.34
C LEU A 102 11.21 -4.58 -9.05
N PHE A 103 9.87 -4.61 -9.10
CA PHE A 103 9.12 -5.70 -9.71
C PHE A 103 8.96 -5.48 -11.23
N ARG A 104 10.07 -5.51 -11.97
CA ARG A 104 10.18 -5.05 -13.39
C ARG A 104 9.08 -5.56 -14.33
N THR A 105 8.64 -6.82 -14.18
CA THR A 105 7.66 -7.45 -15.09
C THR A 105 6.21 -7.28 -14.64
N VAL A 106 5.96 -6.63 -13.49
CA VAL A 106 4.63 -6.45 -12.92
C VAL A 106 4.02 -5.14 -13.42
N ASN A 107 2.73 -5.16 -13.75
CA ASN A 107 1.94 -3.96 -13.98
C ASN A 107 0.54 -4.17 -13.40
N ILE A 108 0.24 -3.45 -12.32
CA ILE A 108 -1.06 -3.51 -11.63
C ILE A 108 -1.95 -2.30 -11.91
N ALA A 109 -1.47 -1.32 -12.69
CA ALA A 109 -2.21 -0.14 -13.09
C ALA A 109 -2.99 -0.37 -14.40
N ASP A 110 -3.75 -1.47 -14.48
CA ASP A 110 -4.53 -1.87 -15.66
C ASP A 110 -6.06 -1.70 -15.49
N GLY A 111 -6.51 -1.17 -14.34
CA GLY A 111 -7.93 -0.99 -14.05
C GLY A 111 -8.64 -2.28 -13.66
N LYS A 112 -7.91 -3.30 -13.19
CA LYS A 112 -8.46 -4.55 -12.67
C LYS A 112 -8.05 -4.75 -11.22
N TRP A 113 -8.73 -5.69 -10.54
CA TRP A 113 -8.38 -6.09 -9.20
C TRP A 113 -7.09 -6.91 -9.16
N HIS A 114 -6.23 -6.58 -8.20
CA HIS A 114 -5.01 -7.30 -7.85
C HIS A 114 -4.95 -7.53 -6.34
N ARG A 115 -4.22 -8.56 -5.93
CA ARG A 115 -3.91 -8.85 -4.53
C ARG A 115 -2.44 -9.22 -4.39
#